data_AF-A0A838HPF7-F1
#
_entry.id   AF-A0A838HPF7-F1
#
_cell.length_a   1.000
_cell.length_b   1.000
_cell.length_c   1.000
_cell.angle_alpha   90.00
_cell.angle_beta   90.00
_cell.angle_gamma   90.00
#
_symmetry.space_group_name_H-M   'P 1'
#
loop_
_entity.id
_entity.type
_entity.pdbx_description
1 polymer ?
#
loop_
_entity_poly.entity_id
_entity_poly.type
_entity_poly.pdbx_seq_one_letter_code
_entity_poly.pdbx_strand_id
1 'polypeptide(L)'
;MKGLAASPTLHALLKMACLAVTFAFAGCDSSGRGKFARDIQRELKTAREEVAILIQAQEPGNPALADEQVIMLGYFERLRLGLGSPFRLIEYAYMDPRLSGTARSTIAWALLDATLDRRAYRIQPQGLGGMETGAGTEPLHLELIEQALRSTRDPRTGEIAVRTAYMLAAAEGSVGAGAPLLAAKVAALVRDREI
;
A
#
# COMPACT_ATOMS: atom_id res chain seq x y z
N MET A 1 24.01 -46.08 56.80
CA MET A 1 24.43 -44.76 57.31
C MET A 1 24.08 -43.71 56.26
N LYS A 2 23.75 -42.50 56.74
CA LYS A 2 22.94 -41.46 56.10
C LYS A 2 23.48 -40.94 54.76
N GLY A 3 22.56 -40.67 53.83
CA GLY A 3 22.84 -40.10 52.52
C GLY A 3 23.17 -38.60 52.55
N LEU A 4 23.99 -38.18 51.59
CA LEU A 4 24.20 -36.76 51.28
C LEU A 4 23.03 -36.26 50.44
N ALA A 5 22.10 -35.57 51.09
CA ALA A 5 21.10 -34.77 50.41
C ALA A 5 21.78 -33.54 49.78
N ALA A 6 21.75 -33.44 48.45
CA ALA A 6 22.16 -32.24 47.74
C ALA A 6 21.25 -31.07 48.16
N SER A 7 21.86 -29.98 48.64
CA SER A 7 21.14 -28.82 49.16
C SER A 7 20.26 -28.17 48.08
N PRO A 8 18.95 -27.94 48.34
CA PRO A 8 18.02 -27.32 47.38
C PRO A 8 18.38 -25.86 47.06
N THR A 9 19.26 -25.23 47.83
CA THR A 9 19.69 -23.84 47.64
C THR A 9 20.62 -23.64 46.45
N LEU A 10 21.43 -24.65 46.09
CA LEU A 10 22.40 -24.55 45.00
C LEU A 10 21.73 -24.62 43.62
N HIS A 11 20.67 -25.42 43.49
CA HIS A 11 19.85 -25.49 42.26
C HIS A 11 19.02 -24.23 42.04
N ALA A 12 18.57 -23.57 43.11
CA ALA A 12 17.84 -22.31 43.03
C ALA A 12 18.75 -21.15 42.58
N LEU A 13 19.98 -21.09 43.07
CA LEU A 13 20.97 -20.08 42.66
C LEU A 13 21.43 -20.27 41.20
N LEU A 14 21.62 -21.52 40.76
CA LEU A 14 21.98 -21.82 39.37
C LEU A 14 20.86 -21.48 38.38
N LYS A 15 19.59 -21.76 38.74
CA LYS A 15 18.42 -21.38 37.94
C LYS A 15 18.23 -19.87 37.85
N MET A 16 18.46 -19.13 38.95
CA MET A 16 18.43 -17.66 38.95
C MET A 16 19.53 -17.05 38.08
N ALA A 17 20.75 -17.60 38.11
CA ALA A 17 21.84 -17.14 37.26
C ALA A 17 21.55 -17.38 35.76
N CYS A 18 20.99 -18.53 35.39
CA CYS A 18 20.59 -18.80 33.99
C CYS A 18 19.43 -17.92 33.50
N LEU A 19 18.50 -17.51 34.38
CA LEU A 19 17.39 -16.62 34.03
C LEU A 19 17.87 -15.16 33.83
N ALA A 20 18.86 -14.71 34.61
CA ALA A 20 19.45 -13.38 34.46
C ALA A 20 20.30 -13.25 33.17
N VAL A 21 21.00 -14.32 32.79
CA VAL A 21 21.83 -14.32 31.57
C VAL A 21 20.97 -14.40 30.29
N THR A 22 19.80 -15.03 30.33
CA THR A 22 18.86 -15.03 29.18
C THR A 22 18.16 -13.68 28.98
N PHE A 23 17.92 -12.90 30.05
CA PHE A 23 17.39 -11.54 29.91
C PHE A 23 18.40 -10.53 29.35
N ALA A 24 19.70 -10.74 29.56
CA ALA A 24 20.73 -9.82 29.06
C ALA A 24 20.91 -9.87 27.53
N PHE A 25 20.62 -11.00 26.88
CA PHE A 25 20.72 -11.15 25.41
C PHE A 25 19.44 -10.77 24.64
N ALA A 26 18.32 -10.51 25.33
CA ALA A 26 17.12 -9.95 24.71
C ALA A 26 17.18 -8.42 24.54
N GLY A 27 18.22 -7.78 25.09
CA GLY A 27 18.48 -6.33 25.03
C GLY A 27 19.14 -5.85 23.75
N CYS A 28 18.86 -6.46 22.58
CA CYS A 28 19.21 -5.85 21.29
C CYS A 28 18.39 -4.57 21.11
N ASP A 29 18.98 -3.44 21.53
CA ASP A 29 18.59 -2.05 21.34
C ASP A 29 17.16 -1.82 20.80
N SER A 30 16.17 -2.01 21.69
CA SER A 30 14.78 -1.65 21.42
C SER A 30 14.59 -0.13 21.33
N SER A 31 15.52 0.64 21.90
CA SER A 31 15.49 2.10 21.90
C SER A 31 15.80 2.70 20.52
N GLY A 32 16.81 2.14 19.83
CA GLY A 32 17.17 2.49 18.46
C GLY A 32 16.09 2.13 17.44
N ARG A 33 15.51 0.93 17.56
CA ARG A 33 14.38 0.50 16.70
C ARG A 33 13.15 1.39 16.86
N GLY A 34 12.80 1.76 18.09
CA GLY A 34 11.68 2.66 18.36
C GLY A 34 11.92 4.08 17.83
N LYS A 35 13.16 4.57 17.87
CA LYS A 35 13.52 5.88 17.30
C LYS A 35 13.40 5.88 15.77
N PHE A 36 14.00 4.90 15.10
CA PHE A 36 13.94 4.76 13.65
C PHE A 36 12.50 4.67 13.12
N ALA A 37 11.65 3.87 13.78
CA ALA A 37 10.24 3.78 13.42
C ALA A 37 9.52 5.14 13.52
N ARG A 38 9.80 5.92 14.57
CA ARG A 38 9.24 7.28 14.73
C ARG A 38 9.76 8.25 13.67
N ASP A 39 11.02 8.13 13.30
CA ASP A 39 11.62 8.95 12.25
C ASP A 39 10.93 8.68 10.90
N ILE A 40 10.76 7.41 10.52
CA ILE A 40 10.01 7.04 9.30
C ILE A 40 8.58 7.57 9.34
N GLN A 41 7.85 7.36 10.43
CA GLN A 41 6.46 7.79 10.54
C GLN A 41 6.33 9.31 10.42
N ARG A 42 7.30 10.07 10.92
CA ARG A 42 7.37 11.52 10.74
C ARG A 42 7.61 11.88 9.28
N GLU A 43 8.60 11.29 8.61
CA GLU A 43 8.88 11.57 7.19
C GLU A 43 7.66 11.28 6.30
N LEU A 44 7.02 10.12 6.50
CA LEU A 44 5.79 9.74 5.79
C LEU A 44 4.66 10.76 5.99
N LYS A 45 4.44 11.19 7.24
CA LYS A 45 3.42 12.19 7.58
C LYS A 45 3.73 13.55 6.95
N THR A 46 4.95 14.05 7.11
CA THR A 46 5.35 15.36 6.57
C THR A 46 5.22 15.38 5.05
N ALA A 47 5.73 14.35 4.38
CA ALA A 47 5.65 14.27 2.92
C ALA A 47 4.20 14.21 2.40
N ARG A 48 3.31 13.49 3.11
CA ARG A 48 1.89 13.44 2.82
C ARG A 48 1.21 14.81 2.96
N GLU A 49 1.53 15.55 4.02
CA GLU A 49 0.98 16.89 4.26
C GLU A 49 1.45 17.87 3.18
N GLU A 50 2.73 17.84 2.81
CA GLU A 50 3.27 18.69 1.74
C GLU A 50 2.59 18.42 0.39
N VAL A 51 2.39 17.16 0.02
CA VAL A 51 1.69 16.83 -1.22
C VAL A 51 0.21 17.18 -1.15
N ALA A 52 -0.45 17.05 0.00
CA ALA A 52 -1.84 17.47 0.15
C ALA A 52 -2.01 18.97 -0.15
N ILE A 53 -1.05 19.80 0.28
CA ILE A 53 -1.00 21.22 -0.06
C ILE A 53 -0.81 21.42 -1.57
N LEU A 54 0.09 20.67 -2.21
CA LEU A 54 0.30 20.74 -3.67
C LEU A 54 -0.94 20.37 -4.47
N ILE A 55 -1.68 19.35 -4.04
CA ILE A 55 -2.94 18.94 -4.67
C ILE A 55 -3.97 20.06 -4.55
N GLN A 56 -4.13 20.65 -3.36
CA GLN A 56 -5.05 21.78 -3.15
C GLN A 56 -4.66 23.01 -4.00
N ALA A 57 -3.36 23.23 -4.21
CA ALA A 57 -2.88 24.32 -5.04
C ALA A 57 -3.23 24.18 -6.54
N GLN A 58 -3.72 23.02 -7.00
CA GLN A 58 -4.24 22.85 -8.37
C GLN A 58 -5.64 23.46 -8.58
N GLU A 59 -6.35 23.81 -7.52
CA GLU A 59 -7.72 24.32 -7.63
C GLU A 59 -7.81 25.65 -8.40
N PRO A 60 -8.89 25.87 -9.18
CA PRO A 60 -9.08 27.12 -9.92
C PRO A 60 -9.02 28.35 -9.03
N GLY A 61 -8.21 29.35 -9.43
CA GLY A 61 -8.03 30.61 -8.69
C GLY A 61 -6.79 30.66 -7.81
N ASN A 62 -6.06 29.54 -7.66
CA ASN A 62 -4.75 29.53 -7.00
C ASN A 62 -3.62 30.00 -7.94
N PRO A 63 -2.48 30.44 -7.38
CA PRO A 63 -1.29 30.76 -8.15
C PRO A 63 -0.82 29.57 -9.00
N ALA A 64 -0.20 29.87 -10.14
CA ALA A 64 0.42 28.84 -10.97
C ALA A 64 1.50 28.08 -10.19
N LEU A 65 1.52 26.76 -10.37
CA LEU A 65 2.52 25.89 -9.77
C LEU A 65 3.88 26.08 -10.43
N ALA A 66 4.93 25.95 -9.63
CA ALA A 66 6.30 25.86 -10.14
C ALA A 66 6.53 24.54 -10.91
N ASP A 67 7.49 24.52 -11.82
CA ASP A 67 7.79 23.35 -12.67
C ASP A 67 8.05 22.07 -11.85
N GLU A 68 8.83 22.16 -10.76
CA GLU A 68 9.08 21.02 -9.87
C GLU A 68 7.79 20.46 -9.27
N GLN A 69 6.86 21.34 -8.87
CA GLN A 69 5.58 20.95 -8.29
C GLN A 69 4.70 20.23 -9.31
N VAL A 70 4.69 20.69 -10.57
CA VAL A 70 4.00 20.02 -11.67
C VAL A 70 4.57 18.61 -11.89
N ILE A 71 5.89 18.45 -11.85
CA ILE A 71 6.55 17.14 -11.98
C ILE A 71 6.17 16.22 -10.81
N MET A 72 6.20 16.72 -9.57
CA MET A 72 5.79 15.96 -8.38
C MET A 72 4.34 15.48 -8.50
N LEU A 73 3.43 16.35 -8.94
CA LEU A 73 2.03 16.00 -9.16
C LEU A 73 1.88 14.96 -10.29
N GLY A 74 2.71 15.04 -11.33
CA GLY A 74 2.78 14.03 -12.38
C GLY A 74 3.13 12.63 -11.85
N TYR A 75 4.08 12.51 -10.93
CA TYR A 75 4.38 11.23 -10.27
C TYR A 75 3.18 10.69 -9.47
N PHE A 76 2.49 11.56 -8.73
CA PHE A 76 1.29 11.18 -7.99
C PHE A 76 0.16 10.73 -8.91
N GLU A 77 -0.03 11.42 -10.02
CA GLU A 77 -1.06 11.06 -11.00
C GLU A 77 -0.74 9.71 -11.65
N ARG A 78 0.53 9.43 -11.94
CA ARG A 78 0.95 8.10 -12.41
C ARG A 78 0.69 7.01 -11.39
N LEU A 79 0.96 7.26 -10.11
CA LEU A 79 0.62 6.31 -9.03
C LEU A 79 -0.90 6.10 -8.94
N ARG A 80 -1.68 7.18 -9.03
CA ARG A 80 -3.14 7.15 -8.99
C ARG A 80 -3.74 6.34 -10.14
N LEU A 81 -3.23 6.54 -11.35
CA LEU A 81 -3.70 5.86 -12.57
C LEU A 81 -3.12 4.45 -12.74
N GLY A 82 -2.14 4.06 -11.93
CA GLY A 82 -1.44 2.79 -12.05
C GLY A 82 -0.50 2.69 -13.24
N LEU A 83 0.06 3.82 -13.67
CA LEU A 83 1.02 3.91 -14.78
C LEU A 83 2.47 3.64 -14.31
N GLY A 84 2.66 2.46 -13.73
CA GLY A 84 3.94 1.96 -13.23
C GLY A 84 3.82 1.19 -11.92
N SER A 85 4.87 0.44 -11.58
CA SER A 85 5.03 -0.14 -10.24
C SER A 85 5.31 0.99 -9.22
N PRO A 86 4.76 0.97 -8.00
CA PRO A 86 4.91 2.06 -7.05
C PRO A 86 6.37 2.21 -6.62
N PHE A 87 7.06 1.09 -6.42
CA PHE A 87 8.47 1.07 -6.05
C PHE A 87 9.38 1.60 -7.17
N ARG A 88 9.05 1.31 -8.43
CA ARG A 88 9.74 1.92 -9.59
C ARG A 88 9.48 3.42 -9.67
N LEU A 89 8.25 3.86 -9.39
CA LEU A 89 7.92 5.29 -9.38
C LEU A 89 8.67 6.03 -8.28
N ILE A 90 8.81 5.43 -7.09
CA ILE A 90 9.62 5.97 -5.99
C ILE A 90 11.08 6.12 -6.43
N GLU A 91 11.66 5.09 -7.05
CA GLU A 91 13.04 5.13 -7.56
C GLU A 91 13.21 6.24 -8.61
N TYR A 92 12.31 6.32 -9.60
CA TYR A 92 12.37 7.36 -10.63
C TYR A 92 12.26 8.75 -10.04
N ALA A 93 11.35 8.96 -9.10
CA ALA A 93 11.16 10.26 -8.46
C ALA A 93 12.38 10.65 -7.61
N TYR A 94 13.01 9.69 -6.91
CA TYR A 94 14.22 9.92 -6.14
C TYR A 94 15.44 10.24 -7.01
N MET A 95 15.47 9.74 -8.26
CA MET A 95 16.58 9.95 -9.20
C MET A 95 16.32 11.07 -10.22
N ASP A 96 15.16 11.75 -10.18
CA ASP A 96 14.79 12.75 -11.18
C ASP A 96 15.68 14.01 -11.07
N PRO A 97 16.53 14.31 -12.07
CA PRO A 97 17.45 15.45 -12.01
C PRO A 97 16.72 16.80 -12.12
N ARG A 98 15.44 16.80 -12.51
CA ARG A 98 14.61 18.01 -12.60
C ARG A 98 14.02 18.43 -11.26
N LEU A 99 14.21 17.62 -10.21
CA LEU A 99 13.72 17.89 -8.86
C LEU A 99 14.90 18.25 -7.94
N SER A 100 14.71 19.26 -7.10
CA SER A 100 15.61 19.56 -5.98
C SER A 100 15.75 18.34 -5.05
N GLY A 101 16.86 18.25 -4.29
CA GLY A 101 17.09 17.12 -3.38
C GLY A 101 15.98 16.94 -2.34
N THR A 102 15.43 18.06 -1.86
CA THR A 102 14.26 18.08 -0.98
C THR A 102 13.03 17.56 -1.70
N ALA A 103 12.71 18.10 -2.89
CA ALA A 103 11.54 17.66 -3.66
C ALA A 103 11.59 16.16 -3.98
N ARG A 104 12.77 15.63 -4.36
CA ARG A 104 13.00 14.18 -4.57
C ARG A 104 12.70 13.33 -3.35
N SER A 105 13.12 13.79 -2.18
CA SER A 105 12.89 13.07 -0.92
C SER A 105 11.42 13.14 -0.52
N THR A 106 10.81 14.34 -0.57
CA THR A 106 9.38 14.54 -0.31
C THR A 106 8.52 13.65 -1.20
N ILE A 107 8.73 13.68 -2.53
CA ILE A 107 7.89 12.89 -3.45
C ILE A 107 8.08 11.39 -3.23
N ALA A 108 9.31 10.93 -2.99
CA ALA A 108 9.58 9.51 -2.72
C ALA A 108 8.87 9.01 -1.46
N TRP A 109 8.97 9.77 -0.36
CA TRP A 109 8.26 9.46 0.89
C TRP A 109 6.75 9.51 0.73
N ALA A 110 6.22 10.51 0.01
CA ALA A 110 4.79 10.64 -0.21
C ALA A 110 4.21 9.52 -1.09
N LEU A 111 4.94 9.07 -2.12
CA LEU A 111 4.56 7.91 -2.94
C LEU A 111 4.60 6.61 -2.13
N LEU A 112 5.61 6.44 -1.27
CA LEU A 112 5.69 5.30 -0.35
C LEU A 112 4.52 5.31 0.63
N ASP A 113 4.24 6.45 1.25
CA ASP A 113 3.11 6.66 2.15
C ASP A 113 1.79 6.31 1.48
N ALA A 114 1.54 6.82 0.27
CA ALA A 114 0.34 6.51 -0.50
C ALA A 114 0.24 5.02 -0.88
N THR A 115 1.36 4.34 -1.08
CA THR A 115 1.38 2.89 -1.35
C THR A 115 1.02 2.10 -0.09
N LEU A 116 1.67 2.42 1.05
CA LEU A 116 1.41 1.76 2.34
C LEU A 116 -0.03 1.98 2.83
N ASP A 117 -0.59 3.17 2.59
CA ASP A 117 -1.96 3.51 2.95
C ASP A 117 -3.02 3.07 1.92
N ARG A 118 -2.65 2.25 0.93
CA ARG A 118 -3.59 1.75 -0.08
C ARG A 118 -4.28 2.86 -0.87
N ARG A 119 -3.60 3.98 -1.08
CA ARG A 119 -4.06 5.13 -1.89
C ARG A 119 -3.54 5.12 -3.33
N ALA A 120 -2.71 4.14 -3.68
CA ALA A 120 -2.32 3.85 -5.06
C ALA A 120 -3.50 3.26 -5.86
N TYR A 121 -3.44 3.36 -7.19
CA TYR A 121 -4.35 2.65 -8.11
C TYR A 121 -5.84 2.99 -7.90
N ARG A 122 -6.19 4.28 -7.87
CA ARG A 122 -7.59 4.70 -7.79
C ARG A 122 -8.27 4.50 -9.15
N ILE A 123 -9.08 3.47 -9.22
CA ILE A 123 -9.87 3.11 -10.41
C ILE A 123 -11.05 4.09 -10.53
N GLN A 124 -11.13 4.76 -11.68
CA GLN A 124 -12.28 5.61 -12.01
C GLN A 124 -13.38 4.74 -12.63
N PRO A 125 -14.61 4.73 -12.10
CA PRO A 125 -15.71 3.94 -12.65
C PRO A 125 -15.93 4.19 -14.13
N GLN A 126 -15.75 5.43 -14.60
CA GLN A 126 -15.93 5.82 -16.01
C GLN A 126 -15.07 4.99 -16.98
N GLY A 127 -13.95 4.44 -16.52
CA GLY A 127 -13.11 3.52 -17.30
C GLY A 127 -13.74 2.14 -17.56
N LEU A 128 -14.89 1.82 -16.94
CA LEU A 128 -15.60 0.54 -17.05
C LEU A 128 -16.82 0.61 -17.98
N GLY A 129 -17.08 1.74 -18.64
CA GLY A 129 -18.27 1.93 -19.50
C GLY A 129 -18.37 0.98 -20.70
N GLY A 130 -17.34 0.17 -20.96
CA GLY A 130 -17.39 -0.92 -21.94
C GLY A 130 -17.85 -2.28 -21.39
N MET A 131 -18.25 -2.38 -20.11
CA MET A 131 -18.72 -3.62 -19.50
C MET A 131 -20.16 -3.96 -19.88
N GLU A 132 -21.00 -2.96 -20.18
CA GLU A 132 -22.40 -3.16 -20.56
C GLU A 132 -22.79 -2.24 -21.73
N THR A 133 -23.92 -2.52 -22.38
CA THR A 133 -24.50 -1.68 -23.43
C THR A 133 -25.33 -0.51 -22.89
N GLY A 134 -25.53 -0.43 -21.56
CA GLY A 134 -26.24 0.65 -20.87
C GLY A 134 -25.30 1.49 -20.02
N ALA A 135 -25.38 2.81 -20.14
CA ALA A 135 -24.57 3.74 -19.35
C ALA A 135 -25.02 3.78 -17.89
N GLY A 136 -24.08 3.90 -16.95
CA GLY A 136 -24.36 4.21 -15.53
C GLY A 136 -24.22 3.05 -14.54
N THR A 137 -23.91 1.83 -14.99
CA THR A 137 -23.67 0.66 -14.12
C THR A 137 -22.21 0.50 -13.71
N GLU A 138 -21.33 1.37 -14.19
CA GLU A 138 -19.89 1.30 -13.91
C GLU A 138 -19.53 1.36 -12.42
N PRO A 139 -20.13 2.26 -11.60
CA PRO A 139 -19.86 2.29 -10.17
C PRO A 139 -20.26 0.99 -9.48
N LEU A 140 -21.37 0.37 -9.93
CA LEU A 140 -21.86 -0.89 -9.38
C LEU A 140 -20.89 -2.04 -9.68
N HIS A 141 -20.37 -2.13 -10.90
CA HIS A 141 -19.35 -3.13 -11.25
C HIS A 141 -18.08 -2.96 -10.43
N LEU A 142 -17.61 -1.72 -10.24
CA LEU A 142 -16.44 -1.47 -9.40
C LEU A 142 -16.69 -1.91 -7.96
N GLU A 143 -17.85 -1.55 -7.39
CA GLU A 143 -18.24 -1.94 -6.03
C GLU A 143 -18.31 -3.47 -5.87
N LEU A 144 -18.93 -4.17 -6.82
CA LEU A 144 -19.01 -5.63 -6.83
C LEU A 144 -17.62 -6.28 -6.84
N ILE A 145 -16.71 -5.79 -7.69
CA ILE A 145 -15.33 -6.30 -7.77
C ILE A 145 -14.60 -6.03 -6.45
N GLU A 146 -14.66 -4.81 -5.91
CA GLU A 146 -14.00 -4.48 -4.64
C GLU A 146 -14.54 -5.32 -3.48
N GLN A 147 -15.86 -5.50 -3.41
CA GLN A 147 -16.50 -6.32 -2.38
C GLN A 147 -16.09 -7.78 -2.49
N ALA A 148 -16.04 -8.35 -3.69
CA ALA A 148 -15.61 -9.72 -3.92
C ALA A 148 -14.17 -9.96 -3.45
N LEU A 149 -13.26 -9.01 -3.68
CA LEU A 149 -11.87 -9.14 -3.22
C LEU A 149 -11.74 -8.96 -1.71
N ARG A 150 -12.40 -7.95 -1.12
CA ARG A 150 -12.32 -7.66 0.33
C ARG A 150 -13.02 -8.68 1.21
N SER A 151 -14.04 -9.36 0.69
CA SER A 151 -14.80 -10.38 1.44
C SER A 151 -14.09 -11.74 1.50
N THR A 152 -13.05 -11.96 0.70
CA THR A 152 -12.26 -13.19 0.70
C THR A 152 -11.05 -13.08 1.64
N ARG A 153 -10.69 -14.19 2.30
CA ARG A 153 -9.49 -14.25 3.16
C ARG A 153 -8.19 -14.09 2.38
N ASP A 154 -8.19 -14.53 1.13
CA ASP A 154 -7.09 -14.41 0.20
C ASP A 154 -7.57 -13.60 -1.02
N PRO A 155 -7.07 -12.36 -1.23
CA PRO A 155 -7.43 -11.52 -2.36
C PRO A 155 -7.24 -12.19 -3.72
N ARG A 156 -6.32 -13.17 -3.83
CA ARG A 156 -6.11 -13.94 -5.06
C ARG A 156 -7.30 -14.83 -5.39
N THR A 157 -7.96 -15.38 -4.38
CA THR A 157 -9.20 -16.15 -4.56
C THR A 157 -10.33 -15.24 -5.07
N GLY A 158 -10.48 -14.03 -4.50
CA GLY A 158 -11.45 -13.04 -4.98
C GLY A 158 -11.22 -12.63 -6.43
N GLU A 159 -9.98 -12.40 -6.85
CA GLU A 159 -9.64 -12.11 -8.25
C GLU A 159 -10.07 -13.24 -9.21
N ILE A 160 -9.79 -14.50 -8.86
CA ILE A 160 -10.18 -15.66 -9.68
C ILE A 160 -11.70 -15.77 -9.77
N ALA A 161 -12.41 -15.54 -8.67
CA ALA A 161 -13.87 -15.53 -8.63
C ALA A 161 -14.45 -14.45 -9.55
N VAL A 162 -13.95 -13.21 -9.48
CA VAL A 162 -14.36 -12.10 -10.37
C VAL A 162 -14.13 -12.46 -11.82
N ARG A 163 -12.94 -12.96 -12.18
CA ARG A 163 -12.63 -13.36 -13.56
C ARG A 163 -13.58 -14.43 -14.07
N THR A 164 -13.91 -15.41 -13.23
CA THR A 164 -14.81 -16.51 -13.59
C THR A 164 -16.24 -16.01 -13.76
N ALA A 165 -16.73 -15.19 -12.83
CA ALA A 165 -18.07 -14.62 -12.89
C ALA A 165 -18.28 -13.77 -14.14
N TYR A 166 -17.33 -12.90 -14.50
CA TYR A 166 -17.46 -12.08 -15.72
C TYR A 166 -17.34 -12.90 -17.00
N MET A 167 -16.56 -13.99 -17.03
CA MET A 167 -16.54 -14.92 -18.17
C MET A 167 -17.91 -15.60 -18.36
N LEU A 168 -18.54 -16.05 -17.28
CA LEU A 168 -19.89 -16.64 -17.33
C LEU A 168 -20.93 -15.61 -17.75
N ALA A 169 -20.92 -14.42 -17.15
CA ALA A 169 -21.85 -13.35 -17.50
C ALA A 169 -21.73 -12.93 -18.98
N ALA A 170 -20.51 -12.93 -19.54
CA ALA A 170 -20.31 -12.66 -20.96
C ALA A 170 -20.82 -13.80 -21.84
N ALA A 171 -20.64 -15.06 -21.42
CA ALA A 171 -21.17 -16.23 -22.14
C ALA A 171 -22.71 -16.28 -22.13
N GLU A 172 -23.34 -15.77 -21.07
CA GLU A 172 -24.79 -15.63 -20.92
C GLU A 172 -25.36 -14.40 -21.65
N GLY A 173 -24.49 -13.47 -22.11
CA GLY A 173 -24.89 -12.21 -22.74
C GLY A 173 -25.36 -11.13 -21.76
N SER A 174 -25.13 -11.32 -20.46
CA SER A 174 -25.47 -10.35 -19.40
C SER A 174 -24.53 -9.15 -19.36
N VAL A 175 -23.30 -9.30 -19.90
CA VAL A 175 -22.30 -8.21 -20.04
C VAL A 175 -21.66 -8.27 -21.43
N GLY A 176 -21.00 -7.19 -21.84
CA GLY A 176 -20.29 -7.10 -23.11
C GLY A 176 -19.09 -8.04 -23.20
N ALA A 177 -18.71 -8.45 -24.42
CA ALA A 177 -17.60 -9.38 -24.67
C ALA A 177 -16.24 -8.89 -24.14
N GLY A 178 -16.05 -7.58 -23.98
CA GLY A 178 -14.83 -6.99 -23.40
C GLY A 178 -14.80 -6.98 -21.86
N ALA A 179 -15.93 -7.21 -21.20
CA ALA A 179 -16.07 -7.12 -19.75
C ALA A 179 -15.13 -8.06 -18.98
N PRO A 180 -14.90 -9.33 -19.38
CA PRO A 180 -13.96 -10.22 -18.68
C PRO A 180 -12.54 -9.66 -18.58
N LEU A 181 -12.04 -9.04 -19.67
CA LEU A 181 -10.71 -8.47 -19.70
C LEU A 181 -10.60 -7.23 -18.79
N LEU A 182 -11.61 -6.36 -18.82
CA LEU A 182 -11.65 -5.17 -17.98
C LEU A 182 -11.76 -5.56 -16.49
N ALA A 183 -12.67 -6.48 -16.15
CA ALA A 183 -12.85 -6.96 -14.78
C ALA A 183 -11.58 -7.62 -14.24
N ALA A 184 -10.87 -8.41 -15.06
CA ALA A 184 -9.59 -9.00 -14.68
C ALA A 184 -8.52 -7.93 -14.35
N LYS A 185 -8.42 -6.86 -15.17
CA LYS A 185 -7.46 -5.77 -14.94
C LYS A 185 -7.78 -5.00 -13.66
N VAL A 186 -9.05 -4.66 -13.47
CA VAL A 186 -9.54 -3.98 -12.25
C VAL A 186 -9.27 -4.83 -11.02
N ALA A 187 -9.62 -6.12 -11.06
CA ALA A 187 -9.39 -7.04 -9.95
C ALA A 187 -7.90 -7.17 -9.62
N ALA A 188 -7.01 -7.21 -10.63
CA ALA A 188 -5.56 -7.22 -10.38
C ALA A 188 -5.07 -5.94 -9.68
N LEU A 189 -5.53 -4.76 -10.12
CA LEU A 189 -5.19 -3.48 -9.48
C LEU A 189 -5.71 -3.39 -8.04
N VAL A 190 -6.94 -3.83 -7.80
CA VAL A 190 -7.52 -3.87 -6.45
C VAL A 190 -6.74 -4.86 -5.58
N ARG A 191 -6.41 -6.05 -6.08
CA ARG A 191 -5.62 -7.05 -5.35
C ARG A 191 -4.25 -6.51 -4.96
N ASP A 192 -3.53 -5.88 -5.90
CA ASP A 192 -2.19 -5.33 -5.66
C ASP A 192 -2.20 -4.19 -4.62
N ARG A 193 -3.37 -3.59 -4.37
CA ARG A 193 -3.59 -2.63 -3.28
C ARG A 193 -3.89 -3.30 -1.93
N GLU A 194 -4.44 -4.52 -1.91
CA GLU A 194 -4.86 -5.20 -0.66
C GLU A 194 -3.80 -6.15 -0.07
N ILE A 195 -2.84 -6.64 -0.88
CA ILE A 195 -1.69 -7.47 -0.45
C ILE A 195 -0.59 -6.61 0.17
#